data_AF-A0A836CIS0-F1
#
_entry.id   AF-A0A836CIS0-F1
#
_cell.length_a   1.000
_cell.length_b   1.000
_cell.length_c   1.000
_cell.angle_alpha   90.00
_cell.angle_beta   90.00
_cell.angle_gamma   90.00
#
_symmetry.space_group_name_H-M   'P 1'
#
loop_
_entity.id
_entity.type
_entity.pdbx_description
1 polymer ?
#
loop_
_entity_poly.entity_id
_entity_poly.type
_entity_poly.pdbx_seq_one_letter_code
_entity_poly.pdbx_strand_id
1 'polypeptide(L)'
;MRNEWASNPALLSGGAQQHAPNPQQWLTGVNQPAPEPQPMPEPSHRVGPPGVSSGVSLRHLPDTTFKAVAAICQHYEEKCSGKYASDSAAARYVFDLSREVQSQLAALEAQAQDREARVASLSSTLSSHLPTSSERRPKQTLACAANHRNPQTPPHTPLTLDATRRRAAPPQDWDASFGAASPLARDADALRLPLPAGGASPANVARALRAQALRIHELEAQLGGARAAADAVTADARAALVRRELGGV
;
A
#
# COMPACT_ATOMS: atom_id res chain seq x y z
N MET A 1 34.58 -10.70 -5.73
CA MET A 1 33.87 -12.00 -5.76
C MET A 1 33.51 -12.26 -7.21
N ARG A 2 34.21 -13.20 -7.86
CA ARG A 2 34.09 -13.52 -9.29
C ARG A 2 33.18 -14.74 -9.43
N ASN A 3 32.22 -14.68 -10.34
CA ASN A 3 31.17 -15.69 -10.50
C ASN A 3 31.69 -16.90 -11.30
N GLU A 4 31.84 -18.04 -10.63
CA GLU A 4 32.17 -19.35 -11.20
C GLU A 4 30.92 -20.04 -11.79
N TRP A 5 30.28 -19.42 -12.79
CA TRP A 5 29.12 -20.02 -13.49
C TRP A 5 29.44 -20.38 -14.94
N ALA A 6 30.68 -20.17 -15.38
CA ALA A 6 31.16 -20.55 -16.69
C ALA A 6 31.93 -21.87 -16.60
N SER A 7 31.23 -23.00 -16.64
CA SER A 7 31.68 -24.27 -17.24
C SER A 7 30.70 -25.40 -16.90
N ASN A 8 29.63 -25.52 -17.67
CA ASN A 8 28.94 -26.81 -17.78
C ASN A 8 28.60 -27.07 -19.25
N PRO A 9 29.57 -27.55 -20.07
CA PRO A 9 29.34 -27.84 -21.49
C PRO A 9 28.51 -29.11 -21.74
N ALA A 10 27.98 -29.76 -20.71
CA ALA A 10 27.33 -31.09 -20.81
C ALA A 10 25.83 -31.07 -21.17
N LEU A 11 25.17 -29.91 -21.30
CA LEU A 11 23.72 -29.83 -21.54
C LEU A 11 23.31 -29.50 -22.99
N LEU A 12 24.25 -29.48 -23.95
CA LEU A 12 23.98 -29.14 -25.36
C LEU A 12 23.90 -30.34 -26.33
N SER A 13 23.92 -31.59 -25.84
CA SER A 13 23.82 -32.79 -26.70
C SER A 13 22.48 -33.53 -26.59
N GLY A 14 21.42 -32.85 -26.16
CA GLY A 14 20.04 -33.33 -26.31
C GLY A 14 19.56 -33.07 -27.73
N GLY A 15 20.05 -33.85 -28.70
CA GLY A 15 19.50 -33.86 -30.05
C GLY A 15 18.03 -34.25 -29.99
N ALA A 16 17.14 -33.26 -30.02
CA ALA A 16 15.74 -33.47 -30.31
C ALA A 16 15.66 -34.04 -31.73
N GLN A 17 15.62 -35.36 -31.84
CA GLN A 17 15.08 -36.04 -33.01
C GLN A 17 13.67 -35.48 -33.17
N GLN A 18 13.53 -34.49 -34.05
CA GLN A 18 12.26 -34.06 -34.58
C GLN A 18 11.69 -35.25 -35.33
N HIS A 19 10.93 -36.07 -34.62
CA HIS A 19 10.13 -37.11 -35.23
C HIS A 19 9.04 -36.37 -36.02
N ALA A 20 9.32 -36.11 -37.30
CA ALA A 20 8.35 -35.51 -38.20
C ALA A 20 7.08 -36.37 -38.16
N PRO A 21 5.91 -35.81 -37.78
CA PRO A 21 4.69 -36.59 -37.71
C PRO A 21 4.39 -37.14 -39.11
N ASN A 22 4.23 -38.46 -39.19
CA ASN A 22 3.97 -39.16 -40.44
C ASN A 22 2.70 -38.58 -41.09
N PRO A 23 2.79 -37.99 -42.30
CA PRO A 23 1.68 -37.31 -42.96
C PRO A 23 0.60 -38.28 -43.47
N GLN A 24 0.62 -39.56 -43.09
CA GLN A 24 -0.47 -40.50 -43.36
C GLN A 24 -1.32 -40.86 -42.14
N GLN A 25 -0.96 -40.42 -40.92
CA GLN A 25 -1.72 -40.77 -39.72
C GLN A 25 -3.11 -40.11 -39.62
N TRP A 26 -3.39 -39.06 -40.40
CA TRP A 26 -4.72 -38.43 -40.45
C TRP A 26 -5.70 -39.16 -41.39
N LEU A 27 -5.22 -40.07 -42.25
CA LEU A 27 -6.05 -40.77 -43.25
C LEU A 27 -6.62 -42.10 -42.77
N THR A 28 -6.06 -42.70 -41.71
CA THR A 28 -6.49 -44.03 -41.21
C THR A 28 -7.40 -43.97 -39.98
N GLY A 29 -7.85 -42.79 -39.57
CA GLY A 29 -8.73 -42.56 -38.41
C GLY A 29 -10.21 -42.90 -38.62
N VAL A 30 -10.54 -43.93 -39.42
CA VAL A 30 -11.93 -44.36 -39.64
C VAL A 30 -12.24 -45.53 -38.70
N ASN A 31 -12.61 -45.20 -37.45
CA ASN A 31 -13.19 -46.06 -36.37
C ASN A 31 -12.54 -45.89 -34.98
N GLN A 32 -12.05 -44.71 -34.60
CA GLN A 32 -11.97 -44.44 -33.16
C GLN A 32 -13.36 -44.00 -32.69
N PRO A 33 -13.99 -44.70 -31.71
CA PRO A 33 -15.21 -44.21 -31.09
C PRO A 33 -14.90 -42.82 -30.53
N ALA A 34 -15.79 -41.86 -30.82
CA ALA A 34 -15.60 -40.47 -30.45
C ALA A 34 -15.20 -40.40 -28.96
N PRO A 35 -14.07 -39.72 -28.63
CA PRO A 35 -13.66 -39.60 -27.24
C PRO A 35 -14.82 -38.98 -26.46
N GLU A 36 -15.22 -39.68 -25.41
CA GLU A 36 -16.34 -39.31 -24.55
C GLU A 36 -16.19 -37.83 -24.17
N PRO A 37 -17.23 -37.00 -24.35
CA PRO A 37 -17.13 -35.56 -24.14
C PRO A 37 -16.68 -35.31 -22.70
N GLN A 38 -15.43 -34.86 -22.55
CA GLN A 38 -14.87 -34.49 -21.27
C GLN A 38 -15.80 -33.43 -20.67
N PRO A 39 -16.32 -33.62 -19.44
CA PRO A 39 -17.19 -32.64 -18.81
C PRO A 39 -16.43 -31.32 -18.73
N MET A 40 -16.96 -30.28 -19.38
CA MET A 40 -16.32 -28.97 -19.35
C MET A 40 -16.24 -28.52 -17.88
N PRO A 41 -15.04 -28.14 -17.39
CA PRO A 41 -14.91 -27.64 -16.03
C PRO A 41 -15.80 -26.41 -15.87
N GLU A 42 -16.61 -26.42 -14.81
CA GLU A 42 -17.59 -25.37 -14.53
C GLU A 42 -16.88 -24.00 -14.42
N PRO A 43 -17.47 -22.92 -14.94
CA PRO A 43 -16.87 -21.59 -14.89
C PRO A 43 -16.61 -21.16 -13.43
N SER A 44 -15.33 -21.10 -13.04
CA SER A 44 -14.94 -20.62 -11.72
C SER A 44 -15.41 -19.18 -11.51
N HIS A 45 -16.26 -18.98 -10.49
CA HIS A 45 -16.79 -17.67 -10.12
C HIS A 45 -15.65 -16.74 -9.71
N ARG A 46 -15.53 -15.61 -10.41
CA ARG A 46 -14.49 -14.64 -10.12
C ARG A 46 -14.89 -13.76 -8.95
N VAL A 47 -13.97 -13.49 -8.04
CA VAL A 47 -14.22 -12.69 -6.84
C VAL A 47 -13.43 -11.39 -6.97
N GLY A 48 -14.12 -10.26 -6.81
CA GLY A 48 -13.45 -8.96 -6.73
C GLY A 48 -12.72 -8.81 -5.40
N PRO A 49 -11.53 -8.18 -5.36
CA PRO A 49 -10.85 -7.92 -4.10
C PRO A 49 -11.73 -7.08 -3.16
N PRO A 50 -11.77 -7.40 -1.85
CA PRO A 50 -12.63 -6.70 -0.91
C PRO A 50 -12.24 -5.22 -0.80
N GLY A 51 -13.24 -4.33 -0.87
CA GLY A 51 -13.05 -2.89 -0.66
C GLY A 51 -12.59 -2.09 -1.88
N VAL A 52 -12.44 -2.69 -3.06
CA VAL A 52 -12.00 -1.98 -4.29
C VAL A 52 -12.85 -2.38 -5.50
N SER A 53 -13.66 -1.44 -5.98
CA SER A 53 -14.39 -1.57 -7.27
C SER A 53 -13.47 -1.23 -8.44
N SER A 54 -12.36 -1.97 -8.59
CA SER A 54 -11.40 -1.74 -9.67
C SER A 54 -11.83 -2.35 -11.00
N GLY A 55 -12.97 -3.05 -11.04
CA GLY A 55 -13.38 -3.87 -12.19
C GLY A 55 -12.50 -5.11 -12.41
N VAL A 56 -11.49 -5.33 -11.56
CA VAL A 56 -10.59 -6.48 -11.65
C VAL A 56 -11.24 -7.67 -10.95
N SER A 57 -11.49 -8.72 -11.72
CA SER A 57 -12.16 -9.92 -11.25
C SER A 57 -11.16 -11.08 -11.29
N LEU A 58 -10.62 -11.41 -10.12
CA LEU A 58 -9.59 -12.43 -9.95
C LEU A 58 -10.24 -13.80 -9.77
N ARG A 59 -9.58 -14.85 -10.30
CA ARG A 59 -9.88 -16.22 -9.88
C ARG A 59 -9.43 -16.37 -8.42
N HIS A 60 -9.82 -17.42 -7.72
CA HIS A 60 -9.32 -17.65 -6.36
C HIS A 60 -7.79 -17.79 -6.39
N LEU A 61 -7.08 -16.70 -6.13
CA LEU A 61 -5.63 -16.66 -5.97
C LEU A 61 -5.33 -16.86 -4.48
N PRO A 62 -4.29 -17.63 -4.14
CA PRO A 62 -3.84 -17.73 -2.76
C PRO A 62 -3.36 -16.35 -2.28
N ASP A 63 -3.46 -16.12 -0.98
CA ASP A 63 -2.97 -14.89 -0.37
C ASP A 63 -1.48 -14.73 -0.67
N THR A 64 -1.15 -13.66 -1.39
CA THR A 64 0.23 -13.38 -1.78
C THR A 64 1.00 -12.82 -0.59
N THR A 65 2.07 -13.51 -0.19
CA THR A 65 2.99 -13.01 0.84
C THR A 65 3.95 -11.97 0.26
N PHE A 66 4.42 -11.02 1.09
CA PHE A 66 5.41 -10.03 0.67
C PHE A 66 6.67 -10.67 0.07
N LYS A 67 7.10 -11.81 0.61
CA LYS A 67 8.22 -12.61 0.11
C LYS A 67 8.01 -13.12 -1.31
N ALA A 68 6.79 -13.57 -1.63
CA ALA A 68 6.48 -14.04 -2.98
C ALA A 68 6.54 -12.90 -4.00
N VAL A 69 6.02 -11.71 -3.66
CA VAL A 69 6.09 -10.54 -4.54
C VAL A 69 7.53 -10.07 -4.73
N ALA A 70 8.34 -10.05 -3.66
CA ALA A 70 9.76 -9.73 -3.74
C ALA A 70 10.52 -10.71 -4.66
N ALA A 71 10.24 -12.01 -4.58
CA ALA A 71 10.86 -13.01 -5.45
C ALA A 71 10.49 -12.81 -6.94
N ILE A 72 9.25 -12.44 -7.23
CA ILE A 72 8.83 -12.10 -8.60
C ILE A 72 9.58 -10.86 -9.11
N CYS A 73 9.71 -9.82 -8.28
CA CYS A 73 10.44 -8.61 -8.64
C CYS A 73 11.92 -8.92 -8.90
N GLN A 74 12.56 -9.71 -8.03
CA GLN A 74 13.93 -10.16 -8.20
C GLN A 74 14.14 -10.92 -9.52
N HIS A 75 13.21 -11.80 -9.88
CA HIS A 75 13.26 -12.50 -11.17
C HIS A 75 13.28 -11.54 -12.36
N TYR A 76 12.47 -10.48 -12.34
CA TYR A 76 12.48 -9.47 -13.40
C TYR A 76 13.74 -8.61 -13.39
N GLU A 77 14.31 -8.33 -12.22
CA GLU A 77 15.60 -7.65 -12.13
C GLU A 77 16.71 -8.46 -12.78
N GLU A 78 16.82 -9.75 -12.44
CA GLU A 78 17.80 -10.67 -13.02
C GLU A 78 17.61 -10.79 -14.54
N LYS A 79 16.36 -10.93 -15.01
CA LYS A 79 16.02 -11.07 -16.43
C LYS A 79 16.34 -9.83 -17.26
N CYS A 80 16.25 -8.65 -16.65
CA CYS A 80 16.53 -7.34 -17.28
C CYS A 80 17.98 -6.89 -17.08
N SER A 81 18.70 -7.47 -16.11
CA SER A 81 20.10 -7.17 -15.87
C SER A 81 20.97 -7.42 -17.12
N GLY A 82 21.80 -6.46 -17.48
CA GLY A 82 22.73 -6.56 -18.61
C GLY A 82 22.13 -6.33 -20.00
N LYS A 83 20.81 -6.18 -20.15
CA LYS A 83 20.15 -5.88 -21.44
C LYS A 83 20.00 -4.38 -21.73
N TYR A 84 20.72 -3.53 -21.00
CA TYR A 84 20.63 -2.08 -21.13
C TYR A 84 21.19 -1.53 -22.46
N ALA A 85 21.96 -2.33 -23.20
CA ALA A 85 22.64 -1.90 -24.41
C ALA A 85 21.81 -2.10 -25.70
N SER A 86 20.72 -2.87 -25.67
CA SER A 86 19.93 -3.21 -26.87
C SER A 86 18.44 -2.90 -26.72
N ASP A 87 18.07 -1.66 -27.06
CA ASP A 87 16.78 -1.18 -27.60
C ASP A 87 15.43 -1.42 -26.90
N SER A 88 15.36 -2.12 -25.78
CA SER A 88 14.09 -2.21 -25.04
C SER A 88 14.04 -1.20 -23.89
N ALA A 89 13.62 0.03 -24.18
CA ALA A 89 13.24 1.01 -23.15
C ALA A 89 12.27 0.41 -22.13
N ALA A 90 11.39 -0.50 -22.59
CA ALA A 90 10.48 -1.26 -21.75
C ALA A 90 11.21 -2.13 -20.70
N ALA A 91 12.32 -2.78 -21.05
CA ALA A 91 13.08 -3.59 -20.09
C ALA A 91 13.68 -2.73 -18.96
N ARG A 92 14.12 -1.51 -19.28
CA ARG A 92 14.60 -0.56 -18.27
C ARG A 92 13.47 -0.13 -17.33
N TYR A 93 12.30 0.21 -17.86
CA TYR A 93 11.15 0.56 -17.03
C TYR A 93 10.69 -0.59 -16.13
N VAL A 94 10.68 -1.83 -16.62
CA VAL A 94 10.34 -3.00 -15.80
C VAL A 94 11.34 -3.19 -14.66
N PHE A 95 12.64 -2.98 -14.93
CA PHE A 95 13.69 -3.05 -13.92
C PHE A 95 13.56 -1.95 -12.84
N ASP A 96 13.32 -0.71 -13.27
CA ASP A 96 13.14 0.41 -12.35
C ASP A 96 11.87 0.22 -11.50
N LEU A 97 10.78 -0.25 -12.12
CA LEU A 97 9.53 -0.57 -11.43
C LEU A 97 9.70 -1.71 -10.42
N SER A 98 10.43 -2.78 -10.76
CA SER A 98 10.67 -3.88 -9.82
C SER A 98 11.44 -3.44 -8.57
N ARG A 99 12.35 -2.46 -8.71
CA ARG A 99 13.07 -1.86 -7.58
C ARG A 99 12.18 -0.97 -6.74
N GLU A 100 11.36 -0.15 -7.39
CA GLU A 100 10.41 0.72 -6.70
C GLU A 100 9.42 -0.12 -5.87
N VAL A 101 8.84 -1.17 -6.47
CA VAL A 101 7.92 -2.08 -5.77
C VAL A 101 8.60 -2.75 -4.58
N GLN A 102 9.85 -3.20 -4.71
CA GLN A 102 10.59 -3.77 -3.58
C GLN A 102 10.82 -2.75 -2.45
N SER A 103 11.13 -1.49 -2.79
CA SER A 103 11.29 -0.44 -1.77
C SER A 103 9.99 -0.16 -1.01
N GLN A 104 8.85 -0.16 -1.71
CA GLN A 104 7.53 0.01 -1.12
C GLN A 104 7.14 -1.21 -0.26
N LEU A 105 7.44 -2.43 -0.72
CA LEU A 105 7.23 -3.66 0.05
C LEU A 105 8.00 -3.65 1.37
N ALA A 106 9.28 -3.25 1.35
CA ALA A 106 10.08 -3.15 2.57
C ALA A 106 9.49 -2.14 3.56
N ALA A 107 9.00 -1.00 3.08
CA ALA A 107 8.32 -0.02 3.92
C ALA A 107 7.00 -0.56 4.52
N LEU A 108 6.22 -1.30 3.73
CA LEU A 108 4.99 -1.93 4.19
C LEU A 108 5.24 -3.04 5.21
N GLU A 109 6.28 -3.85 5.01
CA GLU A 109 6.69 -4.89 5.95
C GLU A 109 7.12 -4.28 7.29
N ALA A 110 7.91 -3.21 7.28
CA ALA A 110 8.27 -2.47 8.49
C ALA A 110 7.04 -1.89 9.21
N GLN A 111 6.07 -1.36 8.47
CA GLN A 111 4.81 -0.88 9.05
C GLN A 111 3.96 -2.01 9.64
N ALA A 112 3.92 -3.18 8.99
CA ALA A 112 3.21 -4.34 9.51
C ALA A 112 3.84 -4.81 10.83
N GLN A 113 5.17 -4.91 10.89
CA GLN A 113 5.91 -5.25 12.11
C GLN A 113 5.68 -4.24 13.25
N ASP A 114 5.68 -2.93 12.95
CA ASP A 114 5.37 -1.90 13.96
C ASP A 114 3.93 -2.03 14.48
N ARG A 115 2.96 -2.32 13.59
CA ARG A 115 1.57 -2.57 13.99
C ARG A 115 1.46 -3.81 14.88
N GLU A 116 2.11 -4.90 14.53
CA GLU A 116 2.13 -6.12 15.34
C GLU A 116 2.76 -5.88 16.70
N ALA A 117 3.89 -5.16 16.77
CA ALA A 117 4.54 -4.79 18.01
C ALA A 117 3.63 -3.92 18.91
N ARG A 118 2.89 -2.97 18.33
CA ARG A 118 1.90 -2.17 19.05
C ARG A 118 0.75 -3.03 19.58
N VAL A 119 0.21 -3.92 18.75
CA VAL A 119 -0.86 -4.85 19.17
C VAL A 119 -0.37 -5.74 20.31
N ALA A 120 0.85 -6.26 20.24
CA ALA A 120 1.46 -7.07 21.29
C ALA A 120 1.67 -6.28 22.60
N SER A 121 2.08 -5.01 22.50
CA SER A 121 2.21 -4.13 23.67
C SER A 121 0.86 -3.85 24.33
N LEU A 122 -0.18 -3.57 23.53
CA LEU A 122 -1.53 -3.34 24.01
C LEU A 122 -2.14 -4.60 24.62
N SER A 123 -1.96 -5.76 24.00
CA SER A 123 -2.47 -7.03 24.52
C SER A 123 -1.81 -7.42 25.84
N SER A 124 -0.51 -7.15 25.99
CA SER A 124 0.22 -7.32 27.26
C SER A 124 -0.32 -6.41 28.36
N THR A 125 -0.58 -5.14 28.03
CA THR A 125 -1.15 -4.15 28.96
C THR A 125 -2.58 -4.53 29.36
N LEU A 126 -3.41 -4.98 28.41
CA LEU A 126 -4.76 -5.47 28.71
C LEU A 126 -4.72 -6.72 29.58
N SER A 127 -3.77 -7.64 29.34
CA SER A 127 -3.62 -8.86 30.12
C SER A 127 -3.18 -8.59 31.56
N SER A 128 -2.37 -7.55 31.80
CA SER A 128 -1.98 -7.16 33.16
C SER A 128 -3.10 -6.44 33.93
N HIS A 129 -4.00 -5.76 33.22
CA HIS A 129 -5.12 -5.02 33.82
C HIS A 129 -6.41 -5.83 33.96
N LEU A 130 -6.55 -6.93 33.24
CA LEU A 130 -7.63 -7.89 33.50
C LEU A 130 -7.34 -8.54 34.87
N PRO A 131 -8.08 -8.19 35.94
CA PRO A 131 -7.90 -8.87 37.21
C PRO A 131 -8.17 -10.34 36.93
N THR A 132 -7.17 -11.19 37.21
CA THR A 132 -7.32 -12.64 37.17
C THR A 132 -8.53 -12.96 38.05
N SER A 133 -9.67 -13.20 37.40
CA SER A 133 -10.98 -13.32 38.06
C SER A 133 -11.10 -14.61 38.90
N SER A 134 -9.97 -15.22 39.28
CA SER A 134 -9.90 -16.26 40.31
C SER A 134 -9.80 -15.69 41.73
N GLU A 135 -9.59 -14.37 41.91
CA GLU A 135 -9.57 -13.72 43.23
C GLU A 135 -10.92 -13.07 43.60
N ARG A 136 -12.02 -13.75 43.28
CA ARG A 136 -13.36 -13.57 43.88
C ARG A 136 -13.83 -14.96 44.32
N ARG A 137 -14.02 -15.34 45.58
CA ARG A 137 -14.38 -14.62 46.81
C ARG A 137 -13.74 -15.33 48.01
N PRO A 138 -13.07 -14.66 48.96
CA PRO A 138 -13.16 -15.13 50.33
C PRO A 138 -14.63 -15.00 50.74
N LYS A 139 -15.20 -16.08 51.31
CA LYS A 139 -16.54 -16.10 51.88
C LYS A 139 -16.61 -15.01 52.95
N GLN A 140 -17.03 -13.80 52.59
CA GLN A 140 -17.44 -12.78 53.56
C GLN A 140 -18.70 -13.31 54.24
N THR A 141 -18.51 -13.94 55.39
CA THR A 141 -19.55 -14.12 56.38
C THR A 141 -20.12 -12.74 56.71
N LEU A 142 -21.39 -12.54 56.33
CA LEU A 142 -22.24 -11.47 56.81
C LEU A 142 -22.24 -11.49 58.34
N ALA A 143 -21.42 -10.65 58.95
CA ALA A 143 -21.52 -10.27 60.34
C ALA A 143 -21.85 -8.77 60.38
N CYS A 144 -22.99 -8.50 61.01
CA CYS A 144 -23.58 -7.20 61.26
C CYS A 144 -22.58 -6.18 61.81
N ALA A 145 -22.60 -4.95 61.31
CA ALA A 145 -22.31 -3.77 62.13
C ALA A 145 -22.88 -2.52 61.46
N ALA A 146 -23.88 -1.94 62.13
CA ALA A 146 -24.36 -0.60 61.91
C ALA A 146 -23.29 0.45 62.23
N ASN A 147 -23.54 1.68 61.75
CA ASN A 147 -22.89 2.94 62.13
C ASN A 147 -21.47 3.17 61.54
N HIS A 148 -21.06 4.32 61.02
CA HIS A 148 -21.52 5.71 61.17
C HIS A 148 -21.25 6.50 59.86
N ARG A 149 -22.04 7.58 59.68
CA ARG A 149 -21.73 8.73 58.81
C ARG A 149 -20.29 9.22 58.98
N ASN A 150 -19.61 9.49 57.86
CA ASN A 150 -18.63 10.57 57.81
C ASN A 150 -18.58 11.20 56.40
N PRO A 151 -18.95 12.48 56.23
CA PRO A 151 -18.81 13.21 54.97
C PRO A 151 -17.57 14.11 55.03
N GLN A 152 -16.43 13.66 54.52
CA GLN A 152 -15.33 14.56 54.12
C GLN A 152 -14.58 13.98 52.92
N THR A 153 -15.02 14.38 51.73
CA THR A 153 -14.24 14.32 50.50
C THR A 153 -13.21 15.46 50.50
N PRO A 154 -11.90 15.18 50.34
CA PRO A 154 -10.93 16.22 50.07
C PRO A 154 -11.05 16.71 48.61
N PRO A 155 -10.74 17.99 48.34
CA PRO A 155 -10.84 18.57 47.00
C PRO A 155 -9.77 17.96 46.07
N HIS A 156 -10.24 17.46 44.93
CA HIS A 156 -9.40 16.93 43.86
C HIS A 156 -8.56 18.05 43.25
N THR A 157 -7.24 17.97 43.40
CA THR A 157 -6.28 18.77 42.65
C THR A 157 -6.33 18.35 41.18
N PRO A 158 -6.54 19.27 40.23
CA PRO A 158 -6.42 18.95 38.82
C PRO A 158 -4.96 18.64 38.49
N LEU A 159 -4.71 17.46 37.95
CA LEU A 159 -3.44 17.09 37.33
C LEU A 159 -3.19 18.01 36.13
N THR A 160 -2.45 19.09 36.35
CA THR A 160 -1.87 19.89 35.27
C THR A 160 -0.84 19.01 34.57
N LEU A 161 -1.19 18.49 33.40
CA LEU A 161 -0.25 17.80 32.51
C LEU A 161 0.83 18.82 32.10
N ASP A 162 2.00 18.71 32.73
CA ASP A 162 3.21 19.43 32.32
C ASP A 162 3.65 18.89 30.95
N ALA A 163 3.15 19.53 29.89
CA ALA A 163 3.54 19.28 28.51
C ALA A 163 4.89 19.93 28.17
N THR A 164 5.83 19.94 29.11
CA THR A 164 7.25 20.25 28.85
C THR A 164 7.97 18.98 28.40
N ARG A 165 7.47 18.38 27.31
CA ARG A 165 8.27 17.46 26.51
C ARG A 165 9.37 18.32 25.89
N ARG A 166 10.56 18.25 26.49
CA ARG A 166 11.82 18.79 25.95
C ARG A 166 11.95 18.36 24.49
N ARG A 167 11.51 19.21 23.55
CA ARG A 167 12.07 19.20 22.20
C ARG A 167 13.50 19.68 22.41
N ALA A 168 14.44 18.76 22.34
CA ALA A 168 15.84 19.11 22.13
C ALA A 168 15.86 20.12 20.98
N ALA A 169 16.42 21.30 21.24
CA ALA A 169 16.65 22.27 20.19
C ALA A 169 17.44 21.56 19.09
N PRO A 170 17.04 21.66 17.81
CA PRO A 170 17.84 21.10 16.73
C PRO A 170 19.25 21.70 16.85
N PRO A 171 20.32 20.89 16.71
CA PRO A 171 21.68 21.40 16.77
C PRO A 171 21.82 22.56 15.79
N GLN A 172 22.37 23.69 16.26
CA GLN A 172 22.49 24.95 15.51
C GLN A 172 23.32 24.82 14.21
N ASP A 173 23.90 23.65 13.96
CA ASP A 173 24.85 23.39 12.89
C ASP A 173 24.25 22.54 11.76
N TRP A 174 22.96 22.20 11.82
CA TRP A 174 22.29 21.41 10.76
C TRP A 174 22.35 22.11 9.40
N ASP A 175 22.16 23.43 9.39
CA ASP A 175 22.20 24.23 8.16
C ASP A 175 23.62 24.42 7.62
N ALA A 176 24.65 24.35 8.48
CA ALA A 176 26.04 24.44 8.07
C ALA A 176 26.55 23.18 7.33
N SER A 177 25.89 22.04 7.54
CA SER A 177 26.38 20.74 7.06
C SER A 177 26.09 20.47 5.58
N PHE A 178 25.10 21.15 4.97
CA PHE A 178 24.65 20.82 3.61
C PHE A 178 25.04 21.82 2.52
N GLY A 179 25.58 22.99 2.89
CA GLY A 179 26.05 24.01 1.95
C GLY A 179 24.99 24.49 0.94
N ALA A 180 25.33 25.50 0.13
CA ALA A 180 24.44 25.99 -0.94
C ALA A 180 24.21 24.95 -2.07
N ALA A 181 24.95 23.83 -2.06
CA ALA A 181 24.85 22.74 -3.03
C ALA A 181 24.01 21.56 -2.55
N SER A 182 23.27 21.72 -1.44
CA SER A 182 22.39 20.70 -0.88
C SER A 182 21.41 20.15 -1.93
N PRO A 183 21.23 18.82 -2.04
CA PRO A 183 20.21 18.23 -2.92
C PRO A 183 18.80 18.75 -2.58
N LEU A 184 18.51 19.05 -1.31
CA LEU A 184 17.24 19.66 -0.90
C LEU A 184 17.05 21.09 -1.44
N ALA A 185 18.13 21.86 -1.60
CA ALA A 185 18.05 23.19 -2.21
C ALA A 185 17.80 23.11 -3.72
N ARG A 186 18.39 22.12 -4.41
CA ARG A 186 18.12 21.83 -5.82
C ARG A 186 16.69 21.37 -6.06
N ASP A 187 16.17 20.51 -5.19
CA ASP A 187 14.79 20.03 -5.29
C ASP A 187 13.78 21.14 -5.01
N ALA A 188 14.08 22.07 -4.08
CA ALA A 188 13.23 23.23 -3.83
C ALA A 188 13.20 24.21 -5.02
N ASP A 189 14.33 24.43 -5.69
CA ASP A 189 14.40 25.22 -6.94
C ASP A 189 13.65 24.55 -8.08
N ALA A 190 13.77 23.22 -8.21
CA ALA A 190 13.04 22.44 -9.22
C ALA A 190 11.53 22.51 -9.03
N LEU A 191 11.06 22.57 -7.77
CA LEU A 191 9.66 22.73 -7.42
C LEU A 191 9.17 24.19 -7.50
N ARG A 192 10.03 25.14 -7.87
CA ARG A 192 9.76 26.59 -7.88
C ARG A 192 9.08 27.08 -6.60
N LEU A 193 9.43 26.48 -5.46
CA LEU A 193 8.92 26.94 -4.19
C LEU A 193 9.63 28.27 -3.89
N PRO A 194 8.90 29.39 -3.74
CA PRO A 194 9.51 30.67 -3.38
C PRO A 194 10.01 30.56 -1.94
N LEU A 195 11.25 30.10 -1.77
CA LEU A 195 11.92 30.15 -0.48
C LEU A 195 12.32 31.61 -0.24
N PRO A 196 11.86 32.24 0.86
CA PRO A 196 12.27 33.60 1.18
C PRO A 196 13.79 33.61 1.37
N ALA A 197 14.48 34.58 0.75
CA ALA A 197 15.95 34.67 0.68
C ALA A 197 16.68 34.80 2.03
N GLY A 198 15.98 34.67 3.16
CA GLY A 198 16.54 34.70 4.50
C GLY A 198 16.38 33.35 5.20
N GLY A 199 17.17 32.36 4.78
CA GLY A 199 17.37 31.08 5.48
C GLY A 199 16.13 30.19 5.61
N ALA A 200 16.31 28.89 5.42
CA ALA A 200 15.26 27.89 5.65
C ALA A 200 15.01 27.69 7.16
N SER A 201 14.63 28.74 7.89
CA SER A 201 14.15 28.58 9.26
C SER A 201 12.99 27.58 9.21
N PRO A 202 12.98 26.55 10.07
CA PRO A 202 11.91 25.56 10.10
C PRO A 202 10.52 26.20 10.29
N ALA A 203 10.46 27.39 10.89
CA ALA A 203 9.23 28.18 11.00
C ALA A 203 8.73 28.71 9.63
N ASN A 204 9.64 29.13 8.74
CA ASN A 204 9.29 29.61 7.41
C ASN A 204 8.84 28.45 6.50
N VAL A 205 9.52 27.30 6.58
CA VAL A 205 9.11 26.08 5.86
C VAL A 205 7.74 25.61 6.34
N ALA A 206 7.50 25.57 7.65
CA ALA A 206 6.19 25.21 8.20
C ALA A 206 5.07 26.19 7.76
N ARG A 207 5.39 27.49 7.65
CA ARG A 207 4.44 28.50 7.15
C ARG A 207 4.14 28.31 5.67
N ALA A 208 5.16 28.04 4.85
CA ALA A 208 5.01 27.76 3.42
C ALA A 208 4.18 26.49 3.17
N LEU A 209 4.45 25.42 3.92
CA LEU A 209 3.68 24.18 3.83
C LEU A 209 2.21 24.36 4.24
N ARG A 210 1.94 25.14 5.29
CA ARG A 210 0.54 25.49 5.66
C ARG A 210 -0.15 26.30 4.58
N ALA A 211 0.52 27.29 3.98
CA ALA A 211 -0.04 28.07 2.88
C ALA A 211 -0.33 27.19 1.65
N GLN A 212 0.54 26.24 1.34
CA GLN A 212 0.34 25.30 0.25
C GLN A 212 -0.81 24.33 0.52
N ALA A 213 -0.96 23.82 1.75
CA ALA A 213 -2.09 22.98 2.14
C ALA A 213 -3.44 23.69 2.00
N LEU A 214 -3.51 24.97 2.39
CA LEU A 214 -4.72 25.79 2.20
C LEU A 214 -5.05 25.97 0.72
N ARG A 215 -4.04 26.19 -0.13
CA ARG A 215 -4.24 26.33 -1.57
C ARG A 215 -4.71 25.02 -2.22
N ILE A 216 -4.23 23.88 -1.75
CA ILE A 216 -4.72 22.57 -2.22
C ILE A 216 -6.20 22.39 -1.85
N HIS A 217 -6.60 22.68 -0.61
CA HIS A 217 -8.00 22.60 -0.21
C HIS A 217 -8.90 23.57 -0.99
N GLU A 218 -8.42 24.78 -1.30
CA GLU A 218 -9.16 25.72 -2.14
C GLU A 218 -9.36 25.18 -3.57
N LEU A 219 -8.32 24.58 -4.16
CA LEU A 219 -8.41 23.95 -5.48
C LEU A 219 -9.33 22.72 -5.47
N GLU A 220 -9.31 21.91 -4.41
CA GLU A 220 -10.24 20.79 -4.23
C GLU A 220 -11.69 21.27 -4.13
N ALA A 221 -11.94 22.37 -3.41
CA ALA A 221 -13.27 22.98 -3.33
C ALA A 221 -13.73 23.52 -4.70
N GLN A 222 -12.83 24.16 -5.46
CA GLN A 222 -13.11 24.63 -6.82
C GLN A 222 -13.41 23.46 -7.78
N LEU A 223 -12.65 22.37 -7.70
CA LEU A 223 -12.87 21.16 -8.51
C LEU A 223 -14.18 20.45 -8.12
N GLY A 224 -14.51 20.39 -6.83
CA GLY A 224 -15.80 19.86 -6.35
C GLY A 224 -16.98 20.65 -6.91
N GLY A 225 -16.88 21.99 -6.89
CA GLY A 225 -17.88 22.87 -7.51
C GLY A 225 -17.99 22.70 -9.03
N ALA A 226 -16.86 22.60 -9.73
CA ALA A 226 -16.83 22.38 -11.18
C ALA A 226 -17.45 21.03 -11.57
N ARG A 227 -17.22 19.97 -10.78
CA ARG A 227 -17.82 18.66 -10.99
C ARG A 227 -19.33 18.69 -10.79
N ALA A 228 -19.81 19.33 -9.72
CA ALA A 228 -21.25 19.50 -9.48
C ALA A 228 -21.92 20.28 -10.63
N ALA A 229 -21.25 21.30 -11.17
CA ALA A 229 -21.75 22.05 -12.33
C ALA A 229 -21.81 21.17 -13.60
N ALA A 230 -20.79 20.35 -13.86
CA ALA A 230 -20.77 19.43 -15.00
C ALA A 230 -21.87 18.36 -14.90
N ASP A 231 -22.12 17.84 -13.70
CA ASP A 231 -23.21 16.88 -13.45
C ASP A 231 -24.59 17.51 -13.67
N ALA A 232 -24.77 18.78 -13.28
CA ALA A 232 -26.01 19.53 -13.53
C ALA A 232 -26.26 19.75 -15.04
N VAL A 233 -25.23 20.12 -15.81
CA VAL A 233 -25.32 20.26 -17.28
C VAL A 233 -25.66 18.92 -17.93
N THR A 234 -25.04 17.84 -17.47
CA THR A 234 -25.30 16.48 -17.99
C THR A 234 -26.71 16.01 -17.67
N ALA A 235 -27.22 16.33 -16.47
CA ALA A 235 -28.58 16.03 -16.07
C ALA A 235 -29.62 16.81 -16.91
N ASP A 236 -29.39 18.10 -17.16
CA ASP A 236 -30.29 18.91 -18.00
C ASP A 236 -30.28 18.45 -19.46
N ALA A 237 -29.10 18.10 -20.01
CA ALA A 237 -29.00 17.53 -21.35
C ALA A 237 -29.77 16.19 -21.48
N ARG A 238 -29.72 15.33 -20.46
CA ARG A 238 -30.53 14.10 -20.41
C ARG A 238 -32.02 14.40 -20.32
N ALA A 239 -32.43 15.37 -19.50
CA ALA A 239 -33.82 15.78 -19.39
C ALA A 239 -34.36 16.40 -20.70
N ALA A 240 -33.54 17.15 -21.43
CA ALA A 240 -33.88 17.67 -22.75
C ALA A 240 -34.05 16.56 -23.79
N LEU A 241 -33.17 15.55 -23.78
CA LEU A 241 -33.29 14.39 -24.67
C LEU A 241 -34.58 13.60 -24.40
N VAL A 242 -34.90 13.33 -23.13
CA VAL A 242 -36.13 12.62 -22.74
C VAL A 242 -37.37 13.41 -23.15
N ARG A 243 -37.39 14.74 -22.98
CA ARG A 243 -38.50 15.58 -23.45
C ARG A 243 -38.68 15.53 -24.96
N ARG A 244 -37.59 15.44 -25.73
CA ARG A 244 -37.64 15.31 -27.19
C ARG A 244 -38.21 13.96 -27.63
N GLU A 245 -37.84 12.87 -26.96
CA GLU A 245 -38.36 11.53 -27.24
C GLU A 245 -39.85 11.38 -26.87
N LEU A 246 -40.29 12.04 -25.79
CA LEU A 246 -41.69 11.97 -25.32
C LEU A 246 -42.63 12.98 -25.98
N GLY A 247 -42.10 14.08 -26.53
CA GLY A 247 -42.86 15.13 -27.21
C GLY A 247 -42.97 14.96 -28.72
N GLY A 248 -42.50 13.84 -29.27
CA GLY A 248 -42.60 13.52 -30.69
C GLY A 248 -43.98 13.00 -31.10
N VAL A 249 -44.95 13.93 -31.19
CA VAL A 249 -46.14 13.84 -32.05
C VAL A 249 -46.34 15.18 -32.74
#